data_AF-A0A2E0BQC0-F1
#
_entry.id   AF-A0A2E0BQC0-F1
#
_cell.length_a   1.000
_cell.length_b   1.000
_cell.length_c   1.000
_cell.angle_alpha   90.00
_cell.angle_beta   90.00
_cell.angle_gamma   90.00
#
_symmetry.space_group_name_H-M   'P 1'
#
loop_
_entity.id
_entity.type
_entity.pdbx_description
1 polymer ?
#
loop_
_entity_poly.entity_id
_entity_poly.type
_entity_poly.pdbx_seq_one_letter_code
_entity_poly.pdbx_strand_id
1 'polypeptide(L)'
;MEAELVLKNKVMSKFTSCLNKGFQMEFENGFRISVQWGIGNYCAVREIDAYGTPPKQDYWESASAEIAVFDGDSRFIDIREDDMVAGWLSTDTVAKVIAIVSSAKTSNEISKKCQALNL
;
A
#
# COMPACT_ATOMS: atom_id res chain seq x y z
N MET A 1 1.07 -30.98 20.41
CA MET A 1 1.97 -30.85 19.25
C MET A 1 1.22 -30.47 17.97
N GLU A 2 -0.05 -30.85 17.80
CA GLU A 2 -0.83 -30.45 16.60
C GLU A 2 -1.45 -29.04 16.65
N ALA A 3 -1.71 -28.49 17.84
CA ALA A 3 -2.32 -27.15 17.97
C ALA A 3 -1.45 -26.00 17.43
N GLU A 4 -0.12 -26.17 17.42
CA GLU A 4 0.85 -25.20 16.88
C GLU A 4 0.96 -25.29 15.35
N LEU A 5 0.57 -26.43 14.76
CA LEU A 5 0.47 -26.62 13.31
C LEU A 5 -0.82 -25.99 12.75
N VAL A 6 -1.89 -25.90 13.56
CA VAL A 6 -3.17 -25.28 13.18
C VAL A 6 -3.06 -23.74 13.09
N LEU A 7 -2.11 -23.11 13.79
CA LEU A 7 -1.83 -21.67 13.66
C LEU A 7 -1.12 -21.28 12.35
N LYS A 8 -0.65 -22.26 11.55
CA LYS A 8 0.03 -22.03 10.26
C LYS A 8 -0.91 -21.87 9.07
N ASN A 9 -2.23 -21.97 9.25
CA ASN A 9 -3.19 -21.46 8.26
C ASN A 9 -3.45 -19.98 8.52
N LYS A 10 -2.38 -19.19 8.57
CA LYS A 10 -2.47 -17.73 8.63
C LYS A 10 -3.14 -17.30 7.34
N VAL A 11 -4.40 -16.86 7.42
CA VAL A 11 -5.07 -16.19 6.30
C VAL A 11 -4.16 -15.03 5.91
N MET A 12 -3.54 -15.11 4.72
CA MET A 12 -2.57 -14.12 4.25
C MET A 12 -3.27 -13.00 3.48
N SER A 13 -4.46 -13.24 2.90
CA SER A 13 -5.25 -12.15 2.34
C SER A 13 -5.98 -11.33 3.41
N LYS A 14 -5.77 -10.01 3.39
CA LYS A 14 -6.39 -9.09 4.36
C LYS A 14 -6.58 -7.69 3.79
N PHE A 15 -7.75 -7.10 4.05
CA PHE A 15 -8.00 -5.66 3.89
C PHE A 15 -7.92 -4.96 5.25
N THR A 16 -7.26 -3.80 5.29
CA THR A 16 -7.21 -2.94 6.49
C THR A 16 -7.53 -1.51 6.09
N SER A 17 -8.54 -0.89 6.71
CA SER A 17 -8.81 0.54 6.55
C SER A 17 -7.85 1.37 7.39
N CYS A 18 -7.38 2.51 6.86
CA CYS A 18 -6.43 3.37 7.55
C CYS A 18 -7.04 4.76 7.79
N LEU A 19 -7.72 4.95 8.93
CA LEU A 19 -8.23 6.25 9.40
C LEU A 19 -9.03 7.06 8.34
N ASN A 20 -9.86 6.36 7.56
CA ASN A 20 -10.62 6.92 6.43
C ASN A 20 -9.76 7.67 5.37
N LYS A 21 -8.47 7.34 5.27
CA LYS A 21 -7.54 7.98 4.35
C LYS A 21 -6.75 7.00 3.49
N GLY A 22 -7.31 5.82 3.27
CA GLY A 22 -6.67 4.77 2.51
C GLY A 22 -6.89 3.37 3.05
N PHE A 23 -6.14 2.44 2.51
CA PHE A 23 -6.21 1.03 2.87
C PHE A 23 -4.85 0.34 2.75
N GLN A 24 -4.77 -0.83 3.36
CA GLN A 24 -3.74 -1.83 3.08
C GLN A 24 -4.38 -3.11 2.54
N MET A 25 -3.71 -3.73 1.57
CA MET A 25 -4.06 -5.02 1.01
C MET A 25 -2.88 -5.96 1.20
N GLU A 26 -3.08 -7.01 2.00
CA GLU A 26 -2.18 -8.17 2.07
C GLU A 26 -2.73 -9.23 1.12
N PHE A 27 -1.84 -9.87 0.35
CA PHE A 27 -2.17 -10.87 -0.66
C PHE A 27 -1.71 -12.27 -0.22
N GLU A 28 -2.30 -13.31 -0.80
CA GLU A 28 -1.93 -14.71 -0.51
C GLU A 28 -0.46 -15.05 -0.82
N ASN A 29 0.19 -14.26 -1.69
CA ASN A 29 1.63 -14.40 -1.96
C ASN A 29 2.53 -13.82 -0.85
N GLY A 30 1.94 -13.28 0.22
CA GLY A 30 2.64 -12.78 1.40
C GLY A 30 3.14 -11.34 1.30
N PHE A 31 2.85 -10.63 0.21
CA PHE A 31 3.19 -9.22 0.08
C PHE A 31 2.01 -8.34 0.48
N ARG A 32 2.33 -7.13 0.94
CA ARG A 32 1.33 -6.12 1.32
C ARG A 32 1.60 -4.80 0.63
N ILE A 33 0.56 -4.14 0.14
CA ILE A 33 0.61 -2.75 -0.31
C ILE A 33 -0.20 -1.87 0.65
N SER A 34 0.32 -0.69 0.97
CA SER A 34 -0.40 0.42 1.59
C SER A 34 -0.68 1.47 0.53
N VAL A 35 -1.90 2.00 0.48
CA VAL A 35 -2.33 3.05 -0.45
C VAL A 35 -3.05 4.13 0.36
N GLN A 36 -2.50 5.34 0.41
CA GLN A 36 -2.96 6.39 1.32
C GLN A 36 -3.19 7.73 0.60
N TRP A 37 -4.26 8.45 0.95
CA TRP A 37 -4.66 9.70 0.29
C TRP A 37 -5.28 10.74 1.23
N GLY A 38 -4.77 10.83 2.47
CA GLY A 38 -5.22 11.85 3.43
C GLY A 38 -4.20 12.95 3.69
N ILE A 39 -4.62 13.87 4.56
CA ILE A 39 -3.75 14.94 5.08
C ILE A 39 -2.45 14.33 5.63
N GLY A 40 -1.32 14.94 5.26
CA GLY A 40 0.02 14.49 5.60
C GLY A 40 0.57 13.34 4.76
N ASN A 41 -0.24 12.64 3.97
CA ASN A 41 0.25 11.68 2.98
C ASN A 41 0.70 12.41 1.71
N TYR A 42 1.64 11.84 0.97
CA TYR A 42 2.14 12.41 -0.28
C TYR A 42 1.10 12.34 -1.41
N CYS A 43 0.13 13.24 -1.38
CA CYS A 43 -1.03 13.27 -2.29
C CYS A 43 -1.56 14.71 -2.48
N ALA A 44 -2.57 14.88 -3.35
CA ALA A 44 -3.12 16.19 -3.71
C ALA A 44 -3.71 16.97 -2.52
N VAL A 45 -4.18 16.27 -1.48
CA VAL A 45 -4.80 16.85 -0.29
C VAL A 45 -3.85 16.96 0.91
N ARG A 46 -2.53 16.75 0.70
CA ARG A 46 -1.52 16.67 1.76
C ARG A 46 -1.55 17.85 2.73
N GLU A 47 -1.68 19.06 2.20
CA GLU A 47 -1.52 20.34 2.91
C GLU A 47 -2.83 21.07 3.18
N ILE A 48 -3.99 20.43 2.95
CA ILE A 48 -5.29 21.02 3.30
C ILE A 48 -5.36 21.20 4.82
N ASP A 49 -5.90 22.33 5.26
CA ASP A 49 -6.03 22.67 6.67
C ASP A 49 -6.95 21.67 7.39
N ALA A 50 -6.62 21.38 8.66
CA ALA A 50 -7.21 20.28 9.41
C ALA A 50 -8.70 20.47 9.78
N TYR A 51 -9.37 21.51 9.28
CA TYR A 51 -10.80 21.78 9.50
C TYR A 51 -11.68 20.90 8.60
N GLY A 52 -11.63 19.58 8.86
CA GLY A 52 -12.42 18.59 8.13
C GLY A 52 -11.75 17.22 8.02
N THR A 53 -11.01 16.81 9.06
CA THR A 53 -10.19 15.57 9.07
C THR A 53 -10.92 14.35 8.48
N PRO A 54 -10.26 13.51 7.65
CA PRO A 54 -10.87 12.33 7.01
C PRO A 54 -11.68 11.42 7.94
N PRO A 55 -11.23 11.10 9.19
CA PRO A 55 -11.99 10.23 10.09
C PRO A 55 -13.39 10.73 10.48
N LYS A 56 -13.72 11.99 10.21
CA LYS A 56 -15.01 12.61 10.58
C LYS A 56 -16.01 12.70 9.43
N GLN A 57 -15.63 12.28 8.23
CA GLN A 57 -16.48 12.30 7.04
C GLN A 57 -16.93 10.88 6.66
N ASP A 58 -18.08 10.75 6.01
CA ASP A 58 -18.58 9.45 5.53
C ASP A 58 -17.72 8.89 4.39
N TYR A 59 -17.12 9.77 3.59
CA TYR A 59 -16.19 9.44 2.52
C TYR A 59 -15.10 10.51 2.40
N TRP A 60 -13.94 10.14 1.85
CA TRP A 60 -12.80 11.03 1.64
C TRP A 60 -12.10 10.70 0.32
N GLU A 61 -11.78 11.75 -0.45
CA GLU A 61 -11.22 11.62 -1.80
C GLU A 61 -10.00 12.51 -2.03
N SER A 62 -9.22 12.18 -3.05
CA SER A 62 -8.04 12.91 -3.51
C SER A 62 -7.74 12.48 -4.94
N ALA A 63 -7.23 13.41 -5.76
CA ALA A 63 -6.84 13.12 -7.14
C ALA A 63 -5.59 12.23 -7.24
N SER A 64 -4.84 12.06 -6.14
CA SER A 64 -3.66 11.21 -6.08
C SER A 64 -3.50 10.51 -4.74
N ALA A 65 -2.63 9.51 -4.68
CA ALA A 65 -2.29 8.75 -3.48
C ALA A 65 -0.78 8.55 -3.35
N GLU A 66 -0.34 8.16 -2.16
CA GLU A 66 0.97 7.55 -1.94
C GLU A 66 0.84 6.03 -1.76
N ILE A 67 1.91 5.31 -2.06
CA ILE A 67 2.01 3.88 -1.83
C ILE A 67 3.31 3.50 -1.12
N ALA A 68 3.24 2.40 -0.38
CA ALA A 68 4.40 1.67 0.16
C ALA A 68 4.14 0.17 0.03
N VAL A 69 5.19 -0.62 -0.20
CA VAL A 69 5.07 -2.08 -0.34
C VAL A 69 5.93 -2.78 0.70
N PHE A 70 5.42 -3.88 1.25
CA PHE A 70 6.04 -4.66 2.31
C PHE A 70 6.15 -6.13 1.91
N ASP A 71 7.21 -6.78 2.39
CA ASP A 71 7.34 -8.23 2.37
C ASP A 71 6.59 -8.92 3.52
N GLY A 72 6.64 -10.26 3.55
CA GLY A 72 5.97 -11.07 4.57
C GLY A 72 6.45 -10.85 6.01
N ASP A 73 7.63 -10.25 6.18
CA ASP A 73 8.20 -9.87 7.47
C ASP A 73 7.86 -8.41 7.84
N SER A 74 6.96 -7.77 7.09
CA SER A 74 6.61 -6.34 7.22
C SER A 74 7.78 -5.38 7.02
N ARG A 75 8.83 -5.79 6.30
CA ARG A 75 9.90 -4.89 5.87
C ARG A 75 9.50 -4.20 4.58
N PHE A 76 9.95 -2.97 4.40
CA PHE A 76 9.72 -2.23 3.15
C PHE A 76 10.49 -2.86 1.99
N ILE A 77 9.90 -2.73 0.80
CA ILE A 77 10.53 -3.06 -0.48
C ILE A 77 10.81 -1.75 -1.21
N ASP A 78 12.03 -1.58 -1.72
CA ASP A 78 12.41 -0.40 -2.51
C ASP A 78 11.67 -0.41 -3.85
N ILE A 79 10.70 0.50 -3.99
CA ILE A 79 9.84 0.62 -5.18
C ILE A 79 10.26 1.75 -6.13
N ARG A 80 11.15 2.65 -5.69
CA ARG A 80 11.86 3.66 -6.50
C ARG A 80 13.32 3.73 -6.06
N GLU A 81 14.18 4.40 -6.83
CA GLU A 81 15.65 4.33 -6.66
C GLU A 81 16.14 4.82 -5.28
N ASP A 82 15.48 5.83 -4.69
CA ASP A 82 15.96 6.49 -3.45
C ASP A 82 14.91 6.59 -2.34
N ASP A 83 13.79 5.87 -2.45
CA ASP A 83 12.71 5.95 -1.46
C ASP A 83 11.85 4.68 -1.46
N MET A 84 11.36 4.35 -0.27
CA MET A 84 10.46 3.22 -0.03
C MET A 84 8.98 3.62 -0.19
N VAL A 85 8.71 4.92 -0.34
CA VAL A 85 7.38 5.48 -0.55
C VAL A 85 7.33 6.23 -1.88
N ALA A 86 6.28 6.01 -2.68
CA ALA A 86 6.03 6.77 -3.90
C ALA A 86 4.72 7.54 -3.75
N GLY A 87 4.77 8.86 -3.93
CA GLY A 87 3.65 9.77 -3.72
C GLY A 87 3.09 10.36 -5.01
N TRP A 88 2.01 11.12 -4.90
CA TRP A 88 1.37 11.87 -5.99
C TRP A 88 1.00 10.99 -7.20
N LEU A 89 0.69 9.72 -6.95
CA LEU A 89 0.38 8.75 -7.98
C LEU A 89 -1.09 8.84 -8.40
N SER A 90 -1.35 8.73 -9.70
CA SER A 90 -2.70 8.56 -10.24
C SER A 90 -3.28 7.18 -9.89
N THR A 91 -4.60 7.05 -9.98
CA THR A 91 -5.31 5.77 -9.81
C THR A 91 -4.79 4.69 -10.77
N ASP A 92 -4.44 5.06 -12.00
CA ASP A 92 -3.91 4.13 -13.01
C ASP A 92 -2.54 3.57 -12.60
N THR A 93 -1.65 4.41 -12.05
CA THR A 93 -0.35 3.97 -11.57
C THR A 93 -0.49 3.09 -10.34
N VAL A 94 -1.36 3.47 -9.38
CA VAL A 94 -1.67 2.64 -8.21
C VAL A 94 -2.21 1.27 -8.62
N ALA A 95 -3.14 1.22 -9.59
CA ALA A 95 -3.69 -0.04 -10.08
C ALA A 95 -2.61 -0.96 -10.70
N LYS A 96 -1.67 -0.41 -11.47
CA LYS A 96 -0.52 -1.17 -12.01
C LYS A 96 0.35 -1.75 -10.90
N VAL A 97 0.62 -0.98 -9.85
CA VAL A 97 1.43 -1.47 -8.72
C VAL A 97 0.69 -2.54 -7.92
N ILE A 98 -0.62 -2.39 -7.69
CA ILE A 98 -1.45 -3.44 -7.09
C ILE A 98 -1.36 -4.74 -7.90
N ALA A 99 -1.43 -4.66 -9.23
CA ALA A 99 -1.29 -5.82 -10.12
C ALA A 99 0.11 -6.47 -10.02
N ILE A 100 1.17 -5.66 -9.93
CA ILE A 100 2.54 -6.15 -9.70
C ILE A 100 2.62 -6.89 -8.36
N VAL A 101 2.21 -6.26 -7.27
CA VAL A 101 2.33 -6.81 -5.91
C VAL A 101 1.51 -8.08 -5.75
N SER A 102 0.28 -8.11 -6.29
CA SER A 102 -0.62 -9.27 -6.17
C SER A 102 -0.15 -10.52 -6.92
N SER A 103 0.72 -10.37 -7.94
CA SER A 103 1.20 -11.48 -8.78
C SER A 103 2.66 -11.84 -8.57
N ALA A 104 3.40 -11.03 -7.81
CA ALA A 104 4.82 -11.22 -7.59
C ALA A 104 5.12 -12.50 -6.79
N LYS A 105 6.29 -13.08 -7.06
CA LYS A 105 6.83 -14.22 -6.30
C LYS A 105 7.97 -13.83 -5.38
N THR A 106 8.60 -12.68 -5.63
CA THR A 106 9.78 -12.21 -4.88
C THR A 106 9.78 -10.69 -4.73
N SER A 107 10.41 -10.18 -3.68
CA SER A 107 10.57 -8.73 -3.48
C SER A 107 11.36 -8.05 -4.59
N ASN A 108 12.36 -8.75 -5.17
CA ASN A 108 13.16 -8.25 -6.29
C ASN A 108 12.33 -8.08 -7.58
N GLU A 109 11.33 -8.94 -7.79
CA GLU A 109 10.38 -8.79 -8.91
C GLU A 109 9.53 -7.53 -8.74
N ILE A 110 9.03 -7.27 -7.53
CA ILE A 110 8.29 -6.05 -7.19
C ILE A 110 9.17 -4.82 -7.45
N SER A 111 10.36 -4.79 -6.84
CA SER A 111 11.28 -3.66 -6.94
C SER A 111 11.58 -3.30 -8.39
N LYS A 112 12.00 -4.27 -9.21
CA LYS A 112 12.32 -4.03 -10.64
C LYS A 112 11.11 -3.57 -11.45
N LYS A 113 9.95 -4.20 -11.26
CA LYS A 113 8.74 -3.84 -12.02
C LYS A 113 8.20 -2.47 -11.62
N CYS A 114 8.26 -2.11 -10.34
CA CYS A 114 7.88 -0.79 -9.85
C CYS A 114 8.84 0.30 -10.36
N GLN A 115 10.15 0.08 -10.28
CA GLN A 115 11.14 1.04 -10.80
C GLN A 115 10.96 1.28 -12.31
N ALA A 116 10.57 0.25 -13.08
CA ALA A 116 10.26 0.38 -14.50
C ALA A 116 8.99 1.21 -14.81
N LEU A 117 8.17 1.56 -13.81
CA LEU A 117 7.01 2.44 -13.97
C LEU A 117 7.36 3.93 -13.84
N ASN A 118 8.61 4.28 -13.47
CA ASN A 118 9.02 5.66 -13.19
C ASN A 118 8.10 6.35 -12.17
N LEU A 119 7.89 5.67 -11.03
CA LEU A 119 7.06 6.12 -9.91
C LEU A 119 7.55 7.44 -9.29
#